data_AF-A0A627YX73-F1
#
_entry.id   AF-A0A627YX73-F1
#
_cell.length_a   1.000
_cell.length_b   1.000
_cell.length_c   1.000
_cell.angle_alpha   90.00
_cell.angle_beta   90.00
_cell.angle_gamma   90.00
#
_symmetry.space_group_name_H-M   'P 1'
#
loop_
_entity.id
_entity.type
_entity.pdbx_description
1 polymer ?
#
loop_
_entity_poly.entity_id
_entity_poly.type
_entity_poly.pdbx_seq_one_letter_code
_entity_poly.pdbx_strand_id
1 'polypeptide(L)'
;MTKDTQKSSKLSRNSDCNEIDSNSRKSVSERITDSVAEKQKINQQIMQIELKLSLLRTRKGNMQESEYQKQMSELTSQRAKLKRLSSIN
;
A
#
# COMPACT_ATOMS: atom_id res chain seq x y z
N MET A 1 34.42 -63.36 -12.18
CA MET A 1 35.27 -62.20 -12.47
C MET A 1 34.40 -61.12 -13.11
N THR A 2 34.14 -60.03 -12.35
CA THR A 2 33.89 -58.62 -12.76
C THR A 2 32.84 -58.28 -13.83
N LYS A 3 32.04 -57.20 -13.77
CA LYS A 3 31.72 -56.14 -12.79
C LYS A 3 30.61 -55.28 -13.45
N ASP A 4 29.55 -55.02 -12.70
CA ASP A 4 28.81 -53.75 -12.56
C ASP A 4 28.58 -52.79 -13.74
N THR A 5 27.28 -52.59 -14.01
CA THR A 5 26.57 -51.30 -13.98
C THR A 5 27.19 -50.10 -14.69
N GLN A 6 26.62 -49.70 -15.83
CA GLN A 6 26.78 -48.32 -16.33
C GLN A 6 25.49 -47.69 -16.87
N LYS A 7 24.91 -46.88 -15.98
CA LYS A 7 24.49 -45.48 -16.21
C LYS A 7 23.41 -45.20 -17.25
N SER A 8 22.18 -45.38 -16.78
CA SER A 8 21.07 -44.47 -17.11
C SER A 8 21.37 -43.04 -16.63
N SER A 9 20.73 -42.07 -17.30
CA SER A 9 20.60 -40.65 -16.98
C SER A 9 21.74 -39.73 -17.42
N LYS A 10 21.57 -39.09 -18.60
CA LYS A 10 21.82 -37.66 -18.81
C LYS A 10 20.86 -37.13 -19.87
N LEU A 11 19.61 -36.89 -19.49
CA LEU A 11 18.81 -35.90 -20.21
C LEU A 11 19.37 -34.53 -19.79
N SER A 12 20.09 -33.89 -20.70
CA SER A 12 20.61 -32.54 -20.55
C SER A 12 19.43 -31.58 -20.44
N ARG A 13 18.97 -31.31 -19.21
CA ARG A 13 18.11 -30.17 -18.91
C ARG A 13 18.98 -28.93 -18.99
N ASN A 14 19.16 -28.40 -20.19
CA ASN A 14 19.66 -27.04 -20.39
C ASN A 14 18.49 -26.11 -20.10
N SER A 15 18.16 -25.95 -18.82
CA SER A 15 17.16 -25.00 -18.35
C SER A 15 17.78 -24.11 -17.29
N ASP A 16 18.90 -23.48 -17.63
CA ASP A 16 19.44 -22.39 -16.83
C ASP A 16 19.17 -21.09 -17.59
N CYS A 17 17.90 -20.68 -17.53
CA CYS A 17 17.48 -19.28 -17.70
C CYS A 17 18.17 -18.43 -16.62
N ASN A 18 19.47 -18.22 -16.78
CA ASN A 18 20.21 -17.19 -16.06
C ASN A 18 19.99 -15.86 -16.77
N GLU A 19 18.76 -15.40 -16.71
CA GLU A 19 18.42 -13.98 -16.85
C GLU A 19 17.35 -13.69 -15.79
N ILE A 20 17.73 -13.90 -14.52
CA ILE A 20 17.02 -13.27 -13.41
C ILE A 20 17.44 -11.82 -13.44
N ASP A 21 16.83 -11.09 -14.37
CA ASP A 21 16.64 -9.65 -14.25
C ASP A 21 16.10 -9.44 -12.83
N SER A 22 16.91 -8.85 -11.96
CA SER A 22 16.70 -8.79 -10.52
C SER A 22 15.59 -7.81 -10.11
N ASN A 23 14.56 -7.71 -10.94
CA ASN A 23 13.24 -7.22 -10.56
C ASN A 23 12.51 -8.36 -9.85
N SER A 24 12.64 -8.38 -8.52
CA SER A 24 11.80 -9.20 -7.64
C SER A 24 10.34 -9.09 -8.08
N ARG A 25 9.85 -10.13 -8.78
CA ARG A 25 8.44 -10.22 -9.17
C ARG A 25 7.65 -10.50 -7.90
N LYS A 26 7.19 -9.44 -7.23
CA LYS A 26 6.26 -9.58 -6.10
C LYS A 26 5.13 -10.52 -6.48
N SER A 27 4.90 -11.53 -5.65
CA SER A 27 3.80 -12.48 -5.84
C SER A 27 2.47 -11.74 -5.88
N VAL A 28 1.45 -12.32 -6.52
CA VAL A 28 0.10 -11.74 -6.52
C VAL A 28 -0.39 -11.53 -5.08
N SER A 29 -0.07 -12.47 -4.18
CA SER A 29 -0.38 -12.36 -2.75
C SER A 29 0.30 -11.15 -2.10
N GLU A 30 1.58 -10.90 -2.36
CA GLU A 30 2.29 -9.71 -1.85
C GLU A 30 1.65 -8.41 -2.35
N ARG A 31 1.28 -8.35 -3.64
CA ARG A 31 0.62 -7.16 -4.22
C ARG A 31 -0.74 -6.89 -3.57
N ILE A 32 -1.49 -7.93 -3.24
CA ILE A 32 -2.78 -7.81 -2.54
C ILE A 32 -2.54 -7.29 -1.12
N THR A 33 -1.60 -7.87 -0.38
CA THR A 33 -1.27 -7.43 0.98
C THR A 33 -0.83 -5.98 1.01
N ASP A 34 0.04 -5.57 0.08
CA ASP A 34 0.48 -4.18 -0.08
C ASP A 34 -0.70 -3.25 -0.35
N SER A 35 -1.60 -3.62 -1.27
CA SER A 35 -2.79 -2.83 -1.59
C SER A 35 -3.73 -2.65 -0.39
N VAL A 36 -3.98 -3.72 0.35
CA VAL A 36 -4.80 -3.68 1.58
C VAL A 36 -4.14 -2.79 2.64
N ALA A 37 -2.83 -2.92 2.85
CA ALA A 37 -2.10 -2.10 3.81
C ALA A 37 -2.15 -0.60 3.46
N GLU A 38 -1.95 -0.24 2.20
CA GLU A 38 -2.07 1.15 1.75
C GLU A 38 -3.50 1.68 1.91
N LYS A 39 -4.52 0.87 1.61
CA LYS A 39 -5.92 1.25 1.83
C LYS A 39 -6.25 1.47 3.30
N GLN A 40 -5.75 0.60 4.19
CA GLN A 40 -5.91 0.75 5.64
C GLN A 40 -5.24 2.03 6.14
N LYS A 41 -4.04 2.35 5.65
CA LYS A 41 -3.32 3.59 5.99
C LYS A 41 -4.10 4.83 5.57
N ILE A 42 -4.66 4.85 4.36
CA ILE A 42 -5.51 5.96 3.89
C ILE A 42 -6.75 6.09 4.79
N ASN A 43 -7.40 4.99 5.14
CA ASN A 43 -8.57 5.01 6.02
C ASN A 43 -8.24 5.56 7.41
N GLN A 44 -7.09 5.18 8.00
CA GLN A 44 -6.63 5.74 9.27
C GLN A 44 -6.41 7.25 9.19
N GLN A 45 -5.81 7.75 8.10
CA GLN A 45 -5.64 9.18 7.89
C GLN A 45 -6.98 9.92 7.78
N ILE A 46 -7.97 9.34 7.08
CA ILE A 46 -9.32 9.92 6.98
C ILE A 46 -9.96 10.03 8.37
N MET A 47 -9.90 8.98 9.19
CA MET A 47 -10.45 9.01 10.56
C MET A 47 -9.80 10.09 11.43
N GLN A 48 -8.47 10.25 11.34
CA GLN A 48 -7.76 11.29 12.07
C GLN A 48 -8.23 12.70 11.66
N ILE A 49 -8.44 12.93 10.36
CA ILE A 49 -8.96 14.21 9.88
C ILE A 49 -10.41 14.43 10.34
N GLU A 50 -11.26 13.40 10.33
CA GLU A 50 -12.64 13.51 10.82
C GLU A 50 -12.70 13.86 12.31
N LEU A 51 -11.79 13.29 13.12
CA LEU A 51 -11.63 13.66 14.52
C LEU A 51 -11.17 15.12 14.66
N LYS A 52 -10.14 15.55 13.90
CA LYS A 52 -9.66 16.95 13.92
C LYS A 52 -10.77 17.94 13.52
N LEU A 53 -11.55 17.63 12.49
CA LEU A 53 -12.69 18.44 12.05
C LEU A 53 -13.73 18.56 13.16
N SER A 54 -14.04 17.46 13.85
CA SER A 54 -15.01 17.43 14.94
C SER A 54 -14.54 18.27 16.13
N LEU A 55 -13.26 18.14 16.51
CA LEU A 55 -12.65 18.97 17.55
C LEU A 55 -12.58 20.45 17.17
N LEU A 56 -12.38 20.78 15.90
CA LEU A 56 -12.35 22.18 15.46
C LEU A 56 -13.74 22.82 15.59
N ARG A 57 -14.80 22.09 15.23
CA ARG A 57 -16.19 22.55 15.35
C ARG A 57 -16.55 22.88 16.79
N THR A 58 -16.09 22.10 17.77
CA THR A 58 -16.36 22.39 19.19
C THR A 58 -15.62 23.61 19.71
N ARG A 59 -14.54 24.03 19.04
CA ARG A 59 -13.71 25.17 19.44
C ARG A 59 -14.01 26.46 18.67
N LYS A 60 -15.01 26.48 17.78
CA LYS A 60 -15.31 27.62 16.91
C LYS A 60 -15.41 28.97 17.66
N GLY A 61 -16.07 28.99 18.82
CA GLY A 61 -16.25 30.20 19.63
C GLY A 61 -14.98 30.70 20.34
N ASN A 62 -13.92 29.89 20.42
CA ASN A 62 -12.69 30.18 21.15
C ASN A 62 -11.50 30.48 20.20
N MET A 63 -11.76 30.63 18.91
CA MET A 63 -10.74 30.74 17.87
C MET A 63 -11.08 31.91 16.96
N GLN A 64 -10.06 32.52 16.36
CA GLN A 64 -10.29 33.57 15.39
C GLN A 64 -11.00 32.98 14.15
N GLU A 65 -12.03 33.66 13.64
CA GLU A 65 -12.85 33.14 12.53
C GLU A 65 -12.01 32.83 11.28
N SER A 66 -11.02 33.68 10.96
CA SER A 66 -10.10 33.46 9.83
C SER A 66 -9.27 32.18 9.99
N GLU A 67 -8.79 31.91 11.20
CA GLU A 67 -8.03 30.70 11.52
C GLU A 67 -8.92 29.47 11.46
N TYR A 68 -10.12 29.55 12.04
CA TYR A 68 -11.11 28.48 12.00
C TYR A 68 -11.45 28.10 10.55
N GLN A 69 -11.77 29.08 9.72
CA GLN A 69 -12.13 28.85 8.31
C GLN A 69 -10.97 28.26 7.51
N LYS A 70 -9.74 28.76 7.72
CA LYS A 70 -8.55 28.22 7.08
C LYS A 70 -8.34 26.75 7.42
N GLN A 71 -8.30 26.42 8.71
CA GLN A 71 -8.08 25.04 9.16
C GLN A 71 -9.22 24.11 8.71
N MET A 72 -10.46 24.59 8.74
CA MET A 72 -11.63 23.82 8.31
C MET A 72 -11.61 23.51 6.82
N SER A 73 -11.27 24.49 5.99
CA SER A 73 -11.12 24.33 4.54
C SER A 73 -9.98 23.37 4.19
N GLU A 74 -8.83 23.52 4.85
CA GLU A 74 -7.66 22.67 4.62
C GLU A 74 -7.94 21.20 4.96
N LEU A 75 -8.48 20.93 6.16
CA LEU A 75 -8.82 19.58 6.59
C LEU A 75 -9.92 18.96 5.72
N THR A 76 -10.91 19.74 5.32
CA THR A 76 -11.97 19.26 4.41
C THR A 76 -11.40 18.88 3.04
N SER A 77 -10.49 19.69 2.50
CA SER A 77 -9.81 19.42 1.22
C SER A 77 -8.93 18.17 1.29
N GLN A 78 -8.15 18.02 2.37
CA GLN A 78 -7.33 16.83 2.60
C GLN A 78 -8.19 15.56 2.69
N ARG A 79 -9.30 15.60 3.44
CA ARG A 79 -10.25 14.49 3.53
C ARG A 79 -10.82 14.11 2.16
N ALA A 80 -11.23 15.09 1.36
CA ALA A 80 -11.77 14.86 0.03
C ALA A 80 -10.73 14.25 -0.93
N LYS A 81 -9.45 14.62 -0.82
CA LYS A 81 -8.36 14.02 -1.59
C LYS A 81 -8.15 12.56 -1.19
N LEU A 82 -8.07 12.27 0.11
CA LEU A 82 -7.86 10.91 0.62
C LEU A 82 -9.03 9.98 0.29
N LYS A 83 -10.27 10.46 0.39
CA LYS A 83 -11.44 9.67 -0.03
C LYS A 83 -11.36 9.24 -1.50
N ARG A 84 -10.98 10.17 -2.39
CA ARG A 84 -10.77 9.83 -3.82
C ARG A 84 -9.70 8.76 -3.99
N LEU A 85 -8.57 8.86 -3.28
CA LEU A 85 -7.51 7.86 -3.32
C LEU A 85 -7.98 6.49 -2.81
N SER A 86 -8.78 6.45 -1.74
CA SER A 86 -9.34 5.20 -1.21
C SER A 86 -10.37 4.52 -2.12
N SER A 87 -10.97 5.27 -3.05
CA SER A 87 -12.02 4.79 -3.95
C SER A 87 -11.49 4.30 -5.30
N ILE A 88 -10.24 4.62 -5.65
CA ILE A 88 -9.62 4.28 -6.95
C ILE A 88 -8.83 2.96 -6.90
N ASN A 89 -8.56 2.43 -5.69
CA ASN A 89 -7.82 1.17 -5.47
C ASN A 89 -8.69 0.02 -4.94
#